data_AF-A0A6A5TPP2-F1
#
_entry.id   AF-A0A6A5TPP2-F1
#
_cell.length_a   1.000
_cell.length_b   1.000
_cell.length_c   1.000
_cell.angle_alpha   90.00
_cell.angle_beta   90.00
_cell.angle_gamma   90.00
#
_symmetry.space_group_name_H-M   'P 1'
#
loop_
_entity.id
_entity.type
_entity.pdbx_description
1 polymer ?
#
loop_
_entity_poly.entity_id
_entity_poly.type
_entity_poly.pdbx_seq_one_letter_code
_entity_poly.pdbx_strand_id
1 'polypeptide(L)'
;MGKNNTKTKHHCPGMNCWVGDVSPGGCRQVSLPGGINYCGKHEIPCRNGCKNWYHLLSQDGCLSCEARWMKEAANARKGKNAEREDATKVKDDDFFNPGKERKKPKKQHCPDSASLGWGFRQNL
;
A
#
# COMPACT_ATOMS: atom_id res chain seq x y z
N MET A 1 -8.70 15.10 -15.05
CA MET A 1 -9.97 15.79 -14.76
C MET A 1 -10.17 16.88 -15.81
N GLY A 2 -11.12 16.70 -16.73
CA GLY A 2 -11.61 17.82 -17.54
C GLY A 2 -12.41 18.74 -16.63
N LYS A 3 -12.05 20.02 -16.58
CA LYS A 3 -12.82 21.02 -15.84
C LYS A 3 -14.13 21.22 -16.61
N ASN A 4 -15.22 20.66 -16.10
CA ASN A 4 -16.56 20.83 -16.67
C ASN A 4 -16.91 22.32 -16.73
N ASN A 5 -17.63 22.71 -17.79
CA ASN A 5 -17.98 24.08 -18.18
C ASN A 5 -18.93 24.77 -17.18
N THR A 6 -18.48 25.05 -15.97
CA THR A 6 -19.16 25.91 -15.01
C THR A 6 -18.67 27.35 -15.26
N LYS A 7 -19.60 28.28 -15.50
CA LYS A 7 -19.39 29.66 -16.03
C LYS A 7 -18.41 30.58 -15.28
N THR A 8 -17.73 30.12 -14.22
CA THR A 8 -16.61 30.82 -13.60
C THR A 8 -15.30 30.47 -14.30
N LYS A 9 -14.55 31.49 -14.73
CA LYS A 9 -13.45 31.41 -15.70
C LYS A 9 -12.32 30.40 -15.39
N HIS A 10 -12.18 29.93 -14.15
CA HIS A 10 -11.32 28.80 -13.80
C HIS A 10 -11.82 28.09 -12.53
N HIS A 11 -11.88 26.76 -12.59
CA HIS A 11 -12.19 25.91 -11.43
C HIS A 11 -10.90 25.28 -10.92
N CYS A 12 -10.31 25.84 -9.87
CA CYS A 12 -9.33 25.10 -9.06
C CYS A 12 -10.04 24.55 -7.82
N PRO A 13 -9.62 23.40 -7.26
CA PRO A 13 -10.17 22.87 -6.02
C PRO A 13 -10.23 23.92 -4.90
N GLY A 14 -9.21 24.78 -4.81
CA GLY A 14 -9.14 25.86 -3.82
C GLY A 14 -10.16 26.99 -3.97
N MET A 15 -11.04 26.97 -4.97
CA MET A 15 -12.16 27.92 -5.02
C MET A 15 -13.15 27.68 -3.89
N ASN A 16 -13.42 26.41 -3.58
CA ASN A 16 -14.48 26.01 -2.64
C ASN A 16 -13.95 25.44 -1.33
N CYS A 17 -12.67 25.09 -1.25
CA CYS A 17 -12.06 24.50 -0.06
C CYS A 17 -10.67 25.08 0.22
N TRP A 18 -10.20 24.83 1.44
CA TRP A 18 -8.82 25.14 1.84
C TRP A 18 -7.86 24.19 1.13
N VAL A 19 -6.73 24.73 0.66
CA VAL A 19 -5.65 23.95 0.04
C VAL A 19 -4.40 24.12 0.89
N GLY A 20 -4.16 23.15 1.78
CA GLY A 20 -3.20 23.33 2.87
C GLY A 20 -3.60 24.54 3.72
N ASP A 21 -2.67 25.49 3.88
CA ASP A 21 -2.90 26.73 4.64
C ASP A 21 -3.42 27.89 3.76
N VAL A 22 -3.71 27.65 2.48
CA VAL A 22 -4.18 28.67 1.55
C VAL A 22 -5.70 28.78 1.60
N SER A 23 -6.19 29.99 1.88
CA SER A 23 -7.64 30.27 2.01
C SER A 23 -8.42 30.01 0.73
N PRO A 24 -9.69 29.60 0.82
CA PRO A 24 -10.58 29.45 -0.33
C PRO A 24 -10.78 30.75 -1.10
N GLY A 25 -11.17 30.65 -2.37
CA GLY A 25 -11.54 31.80 -3.20
C GLY A 25 -10.38 32.74 -3.56
N GLY A 26 -10.69 33.89 -4.17
CA GLY A 26 -9.69 34.84 -4.66
C GLY A 26 -8.82 34.27 -5.79
N CYS A 27 -9.36 33.31 -6.52
CA CYS A 27 -8.62 32.55 -7.51
C CYS A 27 -8.36 33.44 -8.74
N ARG A 28 -7.13 33.42 -9.27
CA ARG A 28 -6.75 34.13 -10.51
C ARG A 28 -6.13 33.15 -11.48
N GLN A 29 -6.62 33.13 -12.71
CA GLN A 29 -6.02 32.34 -13.77
C GLN A 29 -4.70 32.98 -14.24
N VAL A 30 -3.66 32.16 -14.27
CA VAL A 30 -2.34 32.48 -14.82
C VAL A 30 -2.12 31.56 -16.01
N SER A 31 -1.68 32.15 -17.12
CA SER A 31 -1.32 31.44 -18.35
C SER A 31 0.18 31.49 -18.53
N LEU A 32 0.82 30.33 -18.67
CA LEU A 32 2.26 30.25 -18.99
C LEU A 32 2.49 29.93 -20.47
N PRO A 33 3.66 30.33 -21.01
CA PRO A 33 4.11 29.86 -22.32
C PRO A 33 4.16 28.33 -22.33
N GLY A 34 3.46 27.71 -23.29
CA GLY A 34 3.19 26.26 -23.31
C GLY A 34 1.71 25.90 -23.21
N GLY A 35 0.83 26.89 -23.03
CA GLY A 35 -0.63 26.71 -23.13
C GLY A 35 -1.28 26.20 -21.84
N ILE A 36 -0.56 26.20 -20.72
CA ILE A 36 -1.16 25.86 -19.42
C ILE A 36 -1.84 27.03 -18.77
N ASN A 37 -3.02 26.72 -18.22
CA ASN A 37 -3.85 27.62 -17.45
C ASN A 37 -4.06 27.02 -16.07
N TYR A 38 -3.60 27.70 -15.03
CA TYR A 38 -3.75 27.26 -13.64
C TYR A 38 -4.10 28.44 -12.72
N CYS A 39 -4.58 28.16 -11.53
CA CYS A 39 -4.82 29.15 -10.49
C CYS A 39 -3.49 29.61 -9.87
N GLY A 40 -3.13 30.88 -10.01
CA GLY A 40 -1.91 31.43 -9.41
C GLY A 40 -1.89 31.45 -7.88
N LYS A 41 -3.02 31.18 -7.22
CA LYS A 41 -3.13 31.14 -5.74
C LYS A 41 -3.04 29.73 -5.17
N HIS A 42 -3.69 28.75 -5.80
CA HIS A 42 -3.84 27.40 -5.25
C HIS A 42 -3.10 26.32 -6.04
N GLU A 43 -2.69 26.62 -7.27
CA GLU A 43 -2.01 25.71 -8.17
C GLU A 43 -0.61 26.26 -8.50
N ILE A 44 0.33 25.36 -8.78
CA ILE A 44 1.71 25.68 -9.17
C ILE A 44 2.15 24.74 -10.32
N PRO A 45 3.00 25.21 -11.27
CA PRO A 45 3.56 24.34 -12.28
C PRO A 45 4.35 23.19 -11.66
N CYS A 46 4.29 22.02 -12.30
CA CYS A 46 4.95 20.85 -11.76
C CYS A 46 6.47 21.01 -11.69
N ARG A 47 7.01 20.87 -10.47
CA ARG A 47 8.45 21.01 -10.20
C ARG A 47 9.28 19.82 -10.68
N ASN A 48 8.64 18.68 -10.95
CA ASN A 48 9.29 17.43 -11.32
C ASN A 48 9.52 17.27 -12.83
N GLY A 49 9.46 18.36 -13.60
CA GLY A 49 9.74 18.37 -15.05
C GLY A 49 8.58 17.95 -15.95
N CYS A 50 7.35 17.77 -15.41
CA CYS A 50 6.18 17.46 -16.22
C CYS A 50 5.73 18.70 -17.02
N LYS A 51 6.07 18.73 -18.31
CA LYS A 51 5.69 19.81 -19.23
C LYS A 51 4.17 19.92 -19.33
N ASN A 52 3.67 21.14 -19.18
CA ASN A 52 2.25 21.45 -19.24
C ASN A 52 1.37 20.83 -18.13
N TRP A 53 1.97 20.50 -16.98
CA TRP A 53 1.23 20.05 -15.80
C TRP A 53 1.39 21.01 -14.63
N TYR A 54 0.38 21.04 -13.78
CA TYR A 54 0.36 21.76 -12.52
C TYR A 54 -0.15 20.83 -11.40
N HIS A 55 0.05 21.24 -10.15
CA HIS A 55 -0.50 20.58 -8.97
C HIS A 55 -0.91 21.62 -7.93
N LEU A 56 -1.61 21.18 -6.89
CA LEU A 56 -1.92 22.07 -5.76
C LEU A 56 -0.64 22.46 -5.02
N LEU A 57 -0.60 23.65 -4.41
CA LEU A 57 0.56 24.07 -3.60
C LEU A 57 0.85 23.11 -2.44
N SER A 58 -0.20 22.45 -1.91
CA SER A 58 -0.08 21.47 -0.83
C SER A 58 0.39 20.09 -1.29
N GLN A 59 0.60 19.88 -2.60
CA GLN A 59 1.03 18.61 -3.17
C GLN A 59 2.48 18.69 -3.64
N ASP A 60 3.23 17.60 -3.48
CA ASP A 60 4.64 17.51 -3.89
C ASP A 60 4.83 17.32 -5.42
N GLY A 61 3.77 16.93 -6.13
CA GLY A 61 3.84 16.67 -7.56
C GLY A 61 2.48 16.64 -8.22
N CYS A 62 2.47 16.63 -9.56
CA CYS A 62 1.23 16.44 -10.31
C CYS A 62 0.78 14.99 -10.27
N LEU A 63 -0.45 14.73 -10.71
CA LEU A 63 -1.05 13.39 -10.75
C LEU A 63 -0.17 12.37 -11.50
N SER A 64 0.58 12.81 -12.52
CA SER A 64 1.52 11.92 -13.22
C SER A 64 2.71 11.53 -12.33
N CYS A 65 3.23 12.45 -11.53
CA CYS A 65 4.26 12.14 -10.53
C CYS A 65 3.73 11.19 -9.47
N GLU A 66 2.53 11.45 -8.96
CA GLU A 66 1.88 10.61 -7.95
C GLU A 66 1.68 9.19 -8.47
N ALA A 67 1.16 9.04 -9.69
CA ALA A 67 1.00 7.73 -10.34
C ALA A 67 2.33 6.99 -10.51
N ARG A 68 3.40 7.71 -10.88
CA ARG A 68 4.75 7.13 -10.98
C ARG A 68 5.23 6.64 -9.62
N TRP A 69 5.14 7.44 -8.57
CA TRP A 69 5.56 7.07 -7.22
C TRP A 69 4.75 5.90 -6.66
N MET A 70 3.44 5.88 -6.90
CA MET A 70 2.58 4.75 -6.53
C MET A 70 3.00 3.46 -7.24
N LYS A 71 3.36 3.54 -8.52
CA LYS A 71 3.86 2.39 -9.28
C LYS A 71 5.22 1.91 -8.77
N GLU A 72 6.14 2.82 -8.47
CA GLU A 72 7.45 2.50 -7.89
C GLU A 72 7.30 1.83 -6.52
N ALA A 73 6.45 2.38 -5.64
CA ALA A 73 6.14 1.80 -4.34
C ALA A 73 5.48 0.41 -4.47
N ALA A 74 4.57 0.22 -5.43
CA ALA A 74 3.94 -1.07 -5.69
C ALA A 74 4.97 -2.11 -6.16
N ASN A 75 5.89 -1.73 -7.05
CA ASN A 75 6.96 -2.61 -7.51
C ASN A 75 7.92 -3.00 -6.38
N ALA A 76 8.30 -2.05 -5.52
CA ALA A 76 9.13 -2.34 -4.35
C ALA A 76 8.45 -3.31 -3.37
N ARG A 77 7.12 -3.25 -3.21
CA ARG A 77 6.35 -4.21 -2.41
C ARG A 77 6.29 -5.59 -3.06
N LYS A 78 6.11 -5.66 -4.38
CA LYS A 78 6.10 -6.94 -5.12
C LYS A 78 7.42 -7.70 -5.00
N GLY A 79 8.56 -7.00 -5.07
CA GLY A 79 9.88 -7.63 -4.87
C GLY A 79 10.00 -8.30 -3.50
N LYS A 80 9.57 -7.62 -2.43
CA LYS A 80 9.62 -8.17 -1.06
C LYS A 80 8.64 -9.31 -0.81
N ASN A 81 7.48 -9.31 -1.49
CA ASN A 81 6.51 -10.41 -1.33
C ASN A 81 6.91 -11.65 -2.13
N ALA A 82 7.51 -11.51 -3.30
CA ALA A 82 8.03 -12.66 -4.05
C ALA A 82 9.09 -13.44 -3.24
N GLU A 83 10.03 -12.72 -2.62
CA GLU A 83 11.04 -13.34 -1.74
C GLU A 83 10.42 -14.09 -0.54
N ARG A 84 9.33 -13.55 0.03
CA ARG A 84 8.61 -14.21 1.13
C ARG A 84 7.83 -15.44 0.66
N GLU A 85 7.18 -15.34 -0.49
CA GLU A 85 6.39 -16.44 -1.07
C GLU A 85 7.27 -17.62 -1.49
N ASP A 86 8.45 -17.36 -2.05
CA ASP A 86 9.41 -18.40 -2.40
C ASP A 86 9.97 -19.11 -1.16
N ALA A 87 10.24 -18.36 -0.08
CA ALA A 87 10.66 -18.94 1.20
C ALA A 87 9.57 -19.80 1.87
N THR A 88 8.29 -19.49 1.67
CA THR A 88 7.17 -20.32 2.15
C THR A 88 6.94 -21.56 1.29
N LYS A 89 7.06 -21.44 -0.04
CA LYS A 89 6.87 -22.59 -0.94
C LYS A 89 7.88 -23.70 -0.69
N VAL A 90 9.15 -23.36 -0.44
CA VAL A 90 10.18 -24.36 -0.10
C VAL A 90 9.82 -25.14 1.17
N LYS A 91 9.26 -24.47 2.19
CA LYS A 91 8.84 -25.12 3.44
C LYS A 91 7.61 -26.02 3.27
N ASP A 92 6.65 -25.60 2.44
CA ASP A 92 5.46 -26.41 2.16
C ASP A 92 5.80 -27.63 1.30
N ASP A 93 6.71 -27.51 0.32
CA ASP A 93 7.19 -28.66 -0.44
C ASP A 93 7.89 -29.69 0.48
N ASP A 94 8.72 -29.25 1.42
CA ASP A 94 9.33 -30.13 2.42
C ASP A 94 8.31 -30.79 3.36
N PHE A 95 7.18 -30.11 3.62
CA PHE A 95 6.11 -30.63 4.48
C PHE A 95 5.23 -31.67 3.75
N PHE A 96 4.84 -31.40 2.50
CA PHE A 96 3.96 -32.27 1.71
C PHE A 96 4.71 -33.41 1.01
N ASN A 97 6.00 -33.23 0.67
CA ASN A 97 6.89 -34.25 0.13
C ASN A 97 8.06 -34.54 1.10
N PRO A 98 7.78 -35.06 2.31
CA PRO A 98 8.85 -35.42 3.22
C PRO A 98 9.72 -36.50 2.56
N GLY A 99 11.03 -36.28 2.52
CA GLY A 99 11.99 -37.21 1.91
C GLY A 99 11.77 -38.65 2.38
N LYS A 100 11.88 -39.61 1.44
CA LYS A 100 11.58 -41.04 1.60
C LYS A 100 12.38 -41.75 2.72
N GLU A 101 13.30 -41.07 3.39
CA GLU A 101 14.18 -41.59 4.44
C GLU A 101 13.64 -41.43 5.88
N ARG A 102 12.38 -41.03 6.08
CA ARG A 102 11.79 -41.07 7.44
C ARG A 102 11.63 -42.52 7.89
N LYS A 103 12.69 -43.07 8.49
CA LYS A 103 12.69 -44.36 9.18
C LYS A 103 11.50 -44.37 10.15
N LYS A 104 10.60 -45.33 9.95
CA LYS A 104 9.47 -45.59 10.83
C LYS A 104 10.00 -45.65 12.27
N PRO A 105 9.51 -44.82 13.21
CA PRO A 105 9.93 -44.95 14.59
C PRO A 105 9.67 -46.39 15.01
N LYS A 106 10.72 -47.09 15.45
CA LYS A 106 10.57 -48.44 16.02
C LYS A 106 9.51 -48.32 17.10
N LYS A 107 8.46 -49.15 17.02
CA LYS A 107 7.44 -49.22 18.07
C LYS A 107 8.17 -49.41 19.39
N GLN A 108 8.27 -48.36 20.19
CA GLN A 108 8.60 -48.54 21.58
C GLN A 108 7.42 -49.31 22.14
N HIS A 109 7.70 -50.54 22.55
CA HIS A 109 6.80 -51.37 23.31
C HIS A 109 6.28 -50.52 24.46
N CYS A 110 5.02 -50.12 24.41
CA CYS A 110 4.34 -49.63 25.60
C CYS A 110 4.40 -50.79 26.59
N PRO A 111 5.06 -50.67 27.75
CA PRO A 111 4.83 -51.63 28.82
C PRO A 111 3.36 -51.51 29.21
N ASP A 112 2.69 -52.65 29.26
CA ASP A 112 1.30 -52.75 29.68
C ASP A 112 1.11 -51.95 30.97
N SER A 113 0.22 -50.97 30.92
CA SER A 113 -0.26 -50.26 32.10
C SER A 113 -1.15 -51.20 32.91
N ALA A 114 -0.54 -52.23 33.49
CA ALA A 114 -1.13 -53.02 34.54
C ALA A 114 -0.96 -52.25 35.86
N SER A 115 -2.08 -52.08 36.57
CA SER A 115 -2.17 -51.71 37.99
C SER A 115 -1.60 -50.34 38.39
N LEU A 116 -2.36 -49.27 38.15
CA LEU A 116 -2.45 -48.18 39.12
C LEU A 116 -3.86 -48.21 39.71
N GLY A 117 -3.98 -48.96 40.81
CA GLY A 117 -5.19 -49.04 41.61
C GLY A 117 -5.55 -47.66 42.14
N TRP A 118 -6.73 -47.18 41.76
CA TRP A 118 -7.34 -45.99 42.33
C TRP A 118 -7.82 -46.32 43.74
N GLY A 119 -6.95 -46.13 44.72
CA GLY A 119 -7.28 -46.17 46.14
C GLY A 119 -8.15 -44.98 46.52
N PHE A 120 -9.47 -45.18 46.47
CA PHE A 120 -10.49 -44.25 46.95
C PHE A 120 -10.40 -44.13 48.48
N ARG A 121 -9.75 -43.07 48.96
CA ARG A 121 -9.61 -42.78 50.40
C ARG A 121 -10.83 -41.98 50.87
N GLN A 122 -11.78 -42.66 51.52
CA GLN A 122 -12.83 -42.01 52.31
C GLN A 122 -12.21 -41.51 53.63
N ASN A 123 -12.39 -40.23 53.95
CA ASN A 123 -12.22 -39.73 55.31
C ASN A 123 -13.56 -39.13 55.76
N LEU A 124 -14.09 -39.70 56.83
CA LEU A 124 -15.05 -39.08 57.75
C LEU A 124 -14.36 -38.02 58.61
#